data_AF-A0A7S1R197-F1
#
_entry.id   AF-A0A7S1R197-F1
#
_cell.length_a   1.000
_cell.length_b   1.000
_cell.length_c   1.000
_cell.angle_alpha   90.00
_cell.angle_beta   90.00
_cell.angle_gamma   90.00
#
_symmetry.space_group_name_H-M   'P 1'
#
loop_
_entity.id
_entity.type
_entity.pdbx_description
1 polymer ?
#
loop_
_entity_poly.entity_id
_entity_poly.type
_entity_poly.pdbx_seq_one_letter_code
_entity_poly.pdbx_strand_id
1 'polypeptide(L)'
;DGATKSYDGDDYSGTPVHAVMSPVSNLSSSVIVKVDSEVVRSEILQFVVVFVGLAIALIAVGLAALIFFSQQTLRRIENEWRSFKVGIEAEKLKFNEMIEQLVPGPVLQRYRARVRCVANTHTGLSFAYIDLCSFSEHVKQWSPRQVVRTVGYFFHVYHAVAAKYDVFRLRSFGDVAVFVSGLERESESEHQQREGVAQDALNLGKFAACITQLLSPAFSHYPQRLARFADCFKNDAKDQPMPVVRTRIGLHNGPAHAGLVDVGKTPFF
;
A
#
# COMPACT_ATOMS: atom_id res chain seq x y z
N ASP A 1 -120.22 7.33 12.99
CA ASP A 1 -121.02 7.07 14.20
C ASP A 1 -120.60 7.97 15.34
N GLY A 2 -121.60 8.45 16.05
CA GLY A 2 -121.59 9.71 16.78
C GLY A 2 -120.78 9.75 18.07
N ALA A 3 -120.57 10.97 18.56
CA ALA A 3 -121.11 11.38 19.85
C ALA A 3 -120.86 12.88 20.03
N THR A 4 -121.94 13.67 19.94
CA THR A 4 -122.03 14.99 20.55
C THR A 4 -122.09 14.83 22.07
N LYS A 5 -121.34 15.65 22.81
CA LYS A 5 -121.62 15.95 24.22
C LYS A 5 -121.76 17.45 24.35
N SER A 6 -122.94 17.87 24.78
CA SER A 6 -123.22 19.24 25.22
C SER A 6 -122.80 19.42 26.67
N TYR A 7 -122.43 20.64 27.01
CA TYR A 7 -122.52 21.18 28.36
C TYR A 7 -123.04 22.61 28.22
N ASP A 8 -124.17 22.85 28.89
CA ASP A 8 -124.85 24.14 29.09
C ASP A 8 -124.31 24.82 30.35
N GLY A 9 -124.42 26.14 30.40
CA GLY A 9 -124.49 26.91 31.65
C GLY A 9 -123.54 28.11 31.72
N ASP A 10 -123.97 29.24 31.15
CA ASP A 10 -124.21 30.55 31.81
C ASP A 10 -123.08 31.15 32.71
N ASP A 11 -122.72 32.44 32.74
CA ASP A 11 -123.25 33.66 32.14
C ASP A 11 -122.28 34.85 32.49
N TYR A 12 -122.27 35.89 31.64
CA TYR A 12 -121.80 37.29 31.82
C TYR A 12 -120.31 37.61 32.17
N SER A 13 -119.65 38.65 31.63
CA SER A 13 -120.06 39.90 30.94
C SER A 13 -118.95 40.43 30.00
N GLY A 14 -119.32 41.06 28.87
CA GLY A 14 -118.45 41.50 27.74
C GLY A 14 -117.25 42.43 28.05
N THR A 15 -116.38 42.78 27.08
CA THR A 15 -116.56 43.02 25.62
C THR A 15 -115.59 42.19 24.72
N PRO A 16 -115.98 41.82 23.48
CA PRO A 16 -115.06 41.17 22.54
C PRO A 16 -114.44 42.20 21.58
N VAL A 17 -113.16 42.54 21.70
CA VAL A 17 -112.54 43.49 20.75
C VAL A 17 -111.05 43.23 20.48
N HIS A 18 -110.79 42.76 19.26
CA HIS A 18 -109.60 42.80 18.41
C HIS A 18 -108.24 42.28 18.90
N ALA A 19 -107.84 41.13 18.33
CA ALA A 19 -106.44 40.78 18.13
C ALA A 19 -105.78 41.80 17.19
N VAL A 20 -104.91 42.64 17.72
CA VAL A 20 -103.99 43.47 16.95
C VAL A 20 -102.66 42.74 16.90
N MET A 21 -102.28 42.23 15.72
CA MET A 21 -100.90 41.84 15.45
C MET A 21 -100.04 43.11 15.48
N SER A 22 -99.17 43.24 16.48
CA SER A 22 -98.03 44.15 16.43
C SER A 22 -96.82 43.41 15.83
N PRO A 23 -96.03 44.05 14.96
CA PRO A 23 -94.93 43.38 14.29
C PRO A 23 -93.82 43.07 15.30
N VAL A 24 -93.36 41.82 15.24
CA VAL A 24 -92.19 41.30 15.95
C VAL A 24 -91.02 42.24 15.72
N SER A 25 -90.54 42.89 16.79
CA SER A 25 -89.22 43.50 16.81
C SER A 25 -88.52 43.18 18.12
N ASN A 26 -87.48 42.35 17.98
CA ASN A 26 -86.33 42.23 18.87
C ASN A 26 -86.53 41.53 20.23
N LEU A 27 -86.76 40.21 20.18
CA LEU A 27 -86.14 39.31 21.16
C LEU A 27 -84.73 38.95 20.68
N SER A 28 -83.71 39.54 21.30
CA SER A 28 -82.36 38.96 21.41
C SER A 28 -81.60 39.68 22.51
N SER A 29 -81.94 39.37 23.76
CA SER A 29 -80.98 39.47 24.85
C SER A 29 -79.95 38.34 24.70
N SER A 30 -79.04 38.48 23.73
CA SER A 30 -77.80 37.73 23.75
C SER A 30 -76.90 38.40 24.78
N VAL A 31 -76.72 37.73 25.91
CA VAL A 31 -75.60 37.99 26.81
C VAL A 31 -74.34 37.66 26.02
N ILE A 32 -73.78 38.65 25.32
CA ILE A 32 -72.46 38.54 24.72
C ILE A 32 -71.49 38.57 25.91
N VAL A 33 -71.13 37.39 26.39
CA VAL A 33 -69.89 37.22 27.13
C VAL A 33 -68.80 37.65 26.14
N LYS A 34 -68.31 38.88 26.28
CA LYS A 34 -67.05 39.31 25.67
C LYS A 34 -65.97 38.46 26.33
N VAL A 35 -65.78 37.26 25.79
CA VAL A 35 -64.57 36.50 26.04
C VAL A 35 -63.46 37.36 25.44
N ASP A 36 -62.55 37.84 26.28
CA ASP A 36 -61.41 38.65 25.86
C ASP A 36 -60.62 37.88 24.80
N SER A 37 -60.89 38.21 23.54
CA SER A 37 -60.28 37.58 22.37
C SER A 37 -58.78 37.86 22.30
N GLU A 38 -58.32 38.92 22.97
CA GLU A 38 -56.91 39.25 23.12
C GLU A 38 -56.19 38.27 24.06
N VAL A 39 -56.82 37.87 25.18
CA VAL A 39 -56.25 36.90 26.14
C VAL A 39 -56.16 35.51 25.52
N VAL A 40 -57.21 35.09 24.79
CA VAL A 40 -57.20 33.79 24.09
C VAL A 40 -56.14 33.75 22.97
N ARG A 41 -55.91 34.88 22.27
CA ARG A 41 -54.91 34.97 21.19
C ARG A 41 -53.47 34.92 21.73
N SER A 42 -53.18 35.56 22.87
CA SER A 42 -51.85 35.53 23.48
C SER A 42 -51.46 34.13 23.97
N GLU A 43 -52.41 33.41 24.57
CA GLU A 43 -52.20 32.02 25.02
C GLU A 43 -51.89 31.10 23.82
N ILE A 44 -52.69 31.18 22.75
CA ILE A 44 -52.47 30.37 21.53
C ILE A 44 -51.12 30.70 20.87
N LEU A 45 -50.73 31.98 20.80
CA LEU A 45 -49.45 32.40 20.22
C LEU A 45 -48.25 31.85 21.02
N GLN A 46 -48.33 31.82 22.36
CA GLN A 46 -47.29 31.22 23.20
C GLN A 46 -47.15 29.71 22.93
N PHE A 47 -48.26 28.98 22.83
CA PHE A 47 -48.22 27.54 22.48
C PHE A 47 -47.59 27.29 21.11
N VAL A 48 -47.91 28.12 20.10
CA VAL A 48 -47.34 27.99 18.75
C VAL A 48 -45.82 28.24 18.76
N VAL A 49 -45.35 29.29 19.44
CA VAL A 49 -43.91 29.60 19.53
C VAL A 49 -43.14 28.48 20.22
N VAL A 50 -43.68 27.92 21.31
CA VAL A 50 -43.07 26.79 22.02
C VAL A 50 -42.99 25.56 21.11
N PHE A 51 -44.07 25.24 20.37
CA PHE A 51 -44.10 24.08 19.48
C PHE A 51 -43.14 24.22 18.30
N VAL A 52 -43.06 25.41 17.69
CA VAL A 52 -42.11 25.70 16.60
C VAL A 52 -40.66 25.61 17.10
N GLY A 53 -40.38 26.15 18.29
CA GLY A 53 -39.06 26.04 18.91
C GLY A 53 -38.64 24.59 19.17
N LEU A 54 -39.59 23.76 19.64
CA LEU A 54 -39.37 22.34 19.90
C LEU A 54 -39.12 21.56 18.59
N ALA A 55 -39.88 21.87 17.53
CA ALA A 55 -39.66 21.28 16.20
C ALA A 55 -38.28 21.62 15.62
N ILE A 56 -37.85 22.88 15.73
CA ILE A 56 -36.50 23.31 15.30
C ILE A 56 -35.41 22.60 16.12
N ALA A 57 -35.61 22.48 17.44
CA ALA A 57 -34.66 21.78 18.31
C ALA A 57 -34.53 20.29 17.93
N LEU A 58 -35.63 19.61 17.61
CA LEU A 58 -35.61 18.21 17.16
C LEU A 58 -34.86 18.04 15.83
N ILE A 59 -35.06 18.95 14.88
CA ILE A 59 -34.34 18.94 13.59
C ILE A 59 -32.84 19.17 13.81
N ALA A 60 -32.48 20.12 14.67
CA ALA A 60 -31.08 20.41 14.99
C ALA A 60 -30.38 19.20 15.64
N VAL A 61 -31.05 18.49 16.56
CA VAL A 61 -30.53 17.26 17.17
C VAL A 61 -30.37 16.14 16.13
N GLY A 62 -31.35 15.98 15.23
CA GLY A 62 -31.27 15.00 14.14
C GLY A 62 -30.09 15.26 13.19
N LEU A 63 -29.87 16.53 12.80
CA LEU A 63 -28.73 16.92 11.97
C LEU A 63 -27.39 16.71 12.69
N ALA A 64 -27.30 17.07 13.97
CA ALA A 64 -26.11 16.83 14.78
C ALA A 64 -25.79 15.34 14.90
N ALA A 65 -26.81 14.49 15.08
CA ALA A 65 -26.66 13.04 15.13
C ALA A 65 -26.18 12.45 13.78
N LEU A 66 -26.71 12.94 12.65
CA LEU A 66 -26.25 12.54 11.31
C LEU A 66 -24.79 12.94 11.06
N ILE A 67 -24.40 14.15 11.46
CA ILE A 67 -23.01 14.63 11.36
C ILE A 67 -22.10 13.78 12.27
N PHE A 68 -22.53 13.47 13.49
CA PHE A 68 -21.76 12.64 14.41
C PHE A 68 -21.56 11.21 13.87
N PHE A 69 -22.61 10.61 13.34
CA PHE A 69 -22.57 9.27 12.76
C PHE A 69 -21.72 9.22 11.48
N SER A 70 -21.83 10.23 10.61
CA SER A 70 -21.00 10.33 9.41
C SER A 70 -19.52 10.51 9.76
N GLN A 71 -19.19 11.34 10.75
CA GLN A 71 -17.83 11.51 11.22
C GLN A 71 -17.27 10.24 11.85
N GLN A 72 -18.07 9.49 12.64
CA GLN A 72 -17.62 8.20 13.16
C GLN A 72 -17.29 7.22 12.03
N THR A 73 -18.14 7.15 11.00
CA THR A 73 -17.94 6.25 9.86
C THR A 73 -16.70 6.62 9.05
N LEU A 74 -16.49 7.92 8.79
CA LEU A 74 -15.30 8.43 8.10
C LEU A 74 -14.01 8.12 8.86
N ARG A 75 -14.01 8.28 10.20
CA ARG A 75 -12.84 7.95 11.02
C ARG A 75 -12.50 6.46 10.98
N ARG A 76 -13.51 5.58 10.94
CA ARG A 76 -13.29 4.13 10.79
C ARG A 76 -12.66 3.80 9.45
N ILE A 77 -13.25 4.32 8.37
CA ILE A 77 -12.73 4.17 7.01
C ILE A 77 -11.30 4.70 6.93
N GLU A 78 -11.02 5.88 7.47
CA GLU A 78 -9.68 6.46 7.42
C GLU A 78 -8.63 5.63 8.17
N ASN A 79 -8.99 5.08 9.34
CA ASN A 79 -8.08 4.22 10.10
C ASN A 79 -7.78 2.90 9.36
N GLU A 80 -8.80 2.28 8.77
CA GLU A 80 -8.63 1.09 7.92
C GLU A 80 -7.75 1.41 6.71
N TRP A 81 -8.03 2.52 6.02
CA TRP A 81 -7.23 3.02 4.91
C TRP A 81 -5.78 3.31 5.30
N ARG A 82 -5.53 3.87 6.49
CA ARG A 82 -4.17 4.08 6.99
C ARG A 82 -3.44 2.76 7.19
N SER A 83 -4.08 1.78 7.82
CA SER A 83 -3.45 0.47 8.05
C SER A 83 -3.11 -0.24 6.73
N PHE A 84 -4.01 -0.18 5.76
CA PHE A 84 -3.80 -0.72 4.42
C PHE A 84 -2.67 0.01 3.67
N LYS A 85 -2.63 1.34 3.73
CA LYS A 85 -1.55 2.15 3.14
C LYS A 85 -0.19 1.78 3.71
N VAL A 86 -0.09 1.66 5.04
CA VAL A 86 1.17 1.26 5.71
C VAL A 86 1.62 -0.12 5.25
N GLY A 87 0.69 -1.08 5.09
CA GLY A 87 1.00 -2.40 4.56
C GLY A 87 1.56 -2.35 3.14
N ILE A 88 0.89 -1.60 2.25
CA ILE A 88 1.36 -1.39 0.87
C ILE A 88 2.71 -0.70 0.83
N GLU A 89 2.94 0.32 1.65
CA GLU A 89 4.22 1.03 1.70
C GLU A 89 5.35 0.12 2.17
N ALA A 90 5.10 -0.73 3.16
CA ALA A 90 6.07 -1.72 3.61
C ALA A 90 6.39 -2.76 2.53
N GLU A 91 5.39 -3.26 1.80
CA GLU A 91 5.61 -4.18 0.68
C GLU A 91 6.35 -3.52 -0.48
N LYS A 92 6.00 -2.27 -0.82
CA LYS A 92 6.70 -1.48 -1.83
C LYS A 92 8.16 -1.25 -1.46
N LEU A 93 8.44 -0.97 -0.18
CA LEU A 93 9.82 -0.79 0.29
C LEU A 93 10.62 -2.08 0.12
N LYS A 94 10.09 -3.21 0.58
CA LYS A 94 10.74 -4.53 0.40
C LYS A 94 10.98 -4.86 -1.07
N PHE A 95 10.02 -4.58 -1.93
CA PHE A 95 10.14 -4.79 -3.37
C PHE A 95 11.21 -3.89 -3.98
N ASN A 96 11.27 -2.61 -3.60
CA ASN A 96 12.30 -1.69 -4.06
C ASN A 96 13.70 -2.13 -3.63
N GLU A 97 13.87 -2.52 -2.36
CA GLU A 97 15.13 -3.07 -1.85
C GLU A 97 15.56 -4.32 -2.63
N MET A 98 14.61 -5.19 -2.97
CA MET A 98 14.89 -6.39 -3.77
C MET A 98 15.33 -6.04 -5.19
N ILE A 99 14.65 -5.10 -5.86
CA ILE A 99 15.02 -4.71 -7.23
C ILE A 99 16.41 -4.06 -7.25
N GLU A 100 16.74 -3.25 -6.25
CA GLU A 100 18.06 -2.61 -6.12
C GLU A 100 19.19 -3.65 -6.02
N GLN A 101 18.91 -4.85 -5.50
CA GLN A 101 19.87 -5.97 -5.51
C GLN A 101 19.95 -6.72 -6.84
N LEU A 102 18.95 -6.60 -7.71
CA LEU A 102 18.87 -7.29 -8.99
C LEU A 102 19.40 -6.46 -10.17
N VAL A 103 19.27 -5.13 -10.08
CA VAL A 103 19.52 -4.21 -11.19
C VAL A 103 20.41 -3.06 -10.72
N PRO A 104 21.47 -2.69 -11.46
CA PRO A 104 22.31 -1.54 -11.11
C PRO A 104 21.51 -0.25 -10.97
N GLY A 105 21.90 0.63 -10.05
CA GLY A 105 21.23 1.90 -9.76
C GLY A 105 20.89 2.75 -11.00
N PRO A 106 21.82 2.97 -11.97
CA PRO A 106 21.54 3.77 -13.17
C PRO A 106 20.42 3.18 -14.04
N VAL A 107 20.40 1.85 -14.18
CA VAL A 107 19.37 1.14 -14.97
C VAL A 107 18.02 1.24 -14.26
N LEU A 108 18.01 1.15 -12.94
CA LEU A 108 16.78 1.24 -12.14
C LEU A 108 16.13 2.64 -12.21
N GLN A 109 16.92 3.71 -12.17
CA GLN A 109 16.40 5.08 -12.32
C GLN A 109 15.69 5.26 -13.68
N ARG A 110 16.26 4.72 -14.74
CA ARG A 110 15.68 4.78 -16.10
C ARG A 110 14.47 3.87 -16.27
N TYR A 111 14.48 2.71 -15.64
CA TYR A 111 13.32 1.83 -15.57
C TYR A 111 12.15 2.53 -14.87
N ARG A 112 12.39 3.18 -13.73
CA ARG A 112 11.39 4.01 -13.01
C ARG A 112 10.87 5.16 -13.90
N ALA A 113 11.72 5.74 -14.74
CA ALA A 113 11.36 6.77 -15.72
C ALA A 113 10.61 6.25 -16.96
N ARG A 114 10.26 4.95 -17.03
CA ARG A 114 9.56 4.29 -18.16
C ARG A 114 10.26 4.45 -19.52
N VAL A 115 11.59 4.59 -19.52
CA VAL A 115 12.37 4.65 -20.77
C VAL A 115 12.39 3.25 -21.39
N ARG A 116 11.80 3.11 -22.59
CA ARG A 116 11.61 1.81 -23.27
C ARG A 116 12.90 1.19 -23.82
N CYS A 117 13.95 1.98 -24.01
CA CYS A 117 15.25 1.53 -24.50
C CYS A 117 16.32 2.00 -23.52
N VAL A 118 16.76 1.10 -22.64
CA VAL A 118 17.94 1.33 -21.81
C VAL A 118 19.06 0.56 -22.49
N ALA A 119 19.70 1.19 -23.49
CA ALA A 119 20.87 0.65 -24.16
C ALA A 119 21.97 1.72 -24.11
N ASN A 120 23.12 1.34 -23.58
CA ASN A 120 24.16 2.24 -23.16
C ASN A 120 25.52 1.75 -23.63
N THR A 121 26.33 2.67 -24.11
CA THR A 121 27.72 2.42 -24.47
C THR A 121 28.61 2.93 -23.36
N HIS A 122 29.41 2.05 -22.80
CA HIS A 122 30.42 2.39 -21.80
C HIS A 122 31.79 2.38 -22.46
N THR A 123 32.58 3.43 -22.21
CA THR A 123 33.92 3.63 -22.80
C THR A 123 34.98 2.69 -22.21
N GLY A 124 34.81 2.30 -20.94
CA GLY A 124 35.70 1.36 -20.27
C GLY A 124 35.05 0.69 -19.07
N LEU A 125 34.61 -0.54 -19.27
CA LEU A 125 34.18 -1.45 -18.20
C LEU A 125 35.27 -2.48 -17.92
N SER A 126 35.38 -2.89 -16.66
CA SER A 126 36.29 -3.95 -16.22
C SER A 126 35.49 -5.19 -15.89
N PHE A 127 35.80 -6.32 -16.55
CA PHE A 127 35.11 -7.60 -16.43
C PHE A 127 36.00 -8.66 -15.77
N ALA A 128 35.43 -9.42 -14.84
CA ALA A 128 36.05 -10.62 -14.29
C ALA A 128 35.21 -11.84 -14.66
N TYR A 129 35.85 -12.80 -15.30
CA TYR A 129 35.30 -14.10 -15.65
C TYR A 129 35.90 -15.14 -14.71
N ILE A 130 35.05 -15.77 -13.92
CA ILE A 130 35.43 -16.78 -12.94
C ILE A 130 34.90 -18.12 -13.41
N ASP A 131 35.76 -19.13 -13.45
CA ASP A 131 35.42 -20.50 -13.86
C ASP A 131 35.95 -21.53 -12.84
N LEU A 132 35.10 -22.46 -12.44
CA LEU A 132 35.48 -23.59 -11.57
C LEU A 132 36.12 -24.69 -12.42
N CYS A 133 37.44 -24.85 -12.26
CA CYS A 133 38.21 -25.77 -13.09
C CYS A 133 37.74 -27.22 -12.91
N SER A 134 37.53 -27.91 -14.04
CA SER A 134 37.13 -29.32 -14.10
C SER A 134 35.80 -29.61 -13.38
N PHE A 135 34.93 -28.61 -13.22
CA PHE A 135 33.66 -28.79 -12.52
C PHE A 135 32.81 -29.92 -13.12
N SER A 136 32.69 -30.01 -14.45
CA SER A 136 31.97 -31.09 -15.13
C SER A 136 32.45 -32.49 -14.77
N GLU A 137 33.76 -32.69 -14.54
CA GLU A 137 34.29 -33.99 -14.09
C GLU A 137 33.98 -34.26 -12.62
N HIS A 138 34.07 -33.22 -11.79
CA HIS A 138 33.72 -33.32 -10.37
C HIS A 138 32.23 -33.64 -10.16
N VAL A 139 31.33 -33.05 -10.95
CA VAL A 139 29.88 -33.29 -10.88
C VAL A 139 29.52 -34.75 -11.16
N LYS A 140 30.29 -35.47 -11.99
CA LYS A 140 30.08 -36.90 -12.23
C LYS A 140 30.38 -37.77 -11.01
N GLN A 141 31.24 -37.28 -10.11
CA GLN A 141 31.72 -38.02 -8.94
C GLN A 141 30.99 -37.61 -7.65
N TRP A 142 30.50 -36.38 -7.59
CA TRP A 142 29.80 -35.85 -6.43
C TRP A 142 28.31 -36.17 -6.44
N SER A 143 27.74 -36.37 -5.27
CA SER A 143 26.29 -36.43 -5.12
C SER A 143 25.65 -35.08 -5.47
N PRO A 144 24.38 -35.05 -5.94
CA PRO A 144 23.68 -33.80 -6.25
C PRO A 144 23.70 -32.80 -5.09
N ARG A 145 23.61 -33.28 -3.84
CA ARG A 145 23.70 -32.42 -2.64
C ARG A 145 25.07 -31.77 -2.50
N GLN A 146 26.15 -32.53 -2.69
CA GLN A 146 27.51 -31.99 -2.63
C GLN A 146 27.74 -30.94 -3.71
N VAL A 147 27.25 -31.18 -4.94
CA VAL A 147 27.36 -30.22 -6.04
C VAL A 147 26.71 -28.89 -5.65
N VAL A 148 25.44 -28.92 -5.22
CA VAL A 148 24.70 -27.71 -4.83
C VAL A 148 25.36 -26.98 -3.67
N ARG A 149 25.84 -27.72 -2.65
CA ARG A 149 26.52 -27.15 -1.49
C ARG A 149 27.84 -26.47 -1.89
N THR A 150 28.67 -27.13 -2.70
CA THR A 150 29.96 -26.62 -3.15
C THR A 150 29.78 -25.36 -4.00
N VAL A 151 28.88 -25.39 -4.98
CA VAL A 151 28.57 -24.24 -5.84
C VAL A 151 27.98 -23.08 -5.03
N GLY A 152 27.05 -23.36 -4.12
CA GLY A 152 26.47 -22.37 -3.22
C GLY A 152 27.50 -21.67 -2.34
N TYR A 153 28.51 -22.40 -1.86
CA TYR A 153 29.64 -21.83 -1.12
C TYR A 153 30.45 -20.84 -1.96
N PHE A 154 30.86 -21.24 -3.17
CA PHE A 154 31.62 -20.36 -4.07
C PHE A 154 30.84 -19.07 -4.38
N PHE A 155 29.56 -19.18 -4.73
CA PHE A 155 28.75 -17.99 -4.99
C PHE A 155 28.60 -17.09 -3.78
N HIS A 156 28.43 -17.64 -2.58
CA HIS A 156 28.35 -16.83 -1.37
C HIS A 156 29.64 -16.03 -1.14
N VAL A 157 30.80 -16.68 -1.27
CA VAL A 157 32.11 -16.03 -1.11
C VAL A 157 32.28 -14.95 -2.19
N TYR A 158 31.99 -15.25 -3.45
CA TYR A 158 32.10 -14.27 -4.53
C TYR A 158 31.20 -13.06 -4.26
N HIS A 159 29.95 -13.26 -3.86
CA HIS A 159 29.02 -12.15 -3.58
C HIS A 159 29.46 -11.31 -2.38
N ALA A 160 29.93 -11.95 -1.31
CA ALA A 160 30.39 -11.24 -0.11
C ALA A 160 31.62 -10.37 -0.40
N VAL A 161 32.55 -10.87 -1.23
CA VAL A 161 33.74 -10.12 -1.63
C VAL A 161 33.39 -9.03 -2.65
N ALA A 162 32.47 -9.30 -3.58
CA ALA A 162 32.02 -8.34 -4.59
C ALA A 162 31.43 -7.08 -3.94
N ALA A 163 30.58 -7.24 -2.92
CA ALA A 163 29.99 -6.13 -2.17
C ALA A 163 31.04 -5.23 -1.47
N LYS A 164 32.22 -5.77 -1.13
CA LYS A 164 33.29 -5.01 -0.47
C LYS A 164 34.08 -4.12 -1.44
N TYR A 165 34.15 -4.50 -2.71
CA TYR A 165 34.96 -3.82 -3.72
C TYR A 165 34.12 -3.10 -4.77
N ASP A 166 32.82 -2.90 -4.49
CA ASP A 166 31.87 -2.24 -5.39
C ASP A 166 31.82 -2.88 -6.79
N VAL A 167 31.86 -4.22 -6.81
CA VAL A 167 31.83 -5.01 -8.04
C VAL A 167 30.42 -5.54 -8.24
N PHE A 168 29.81 -5.22 -9.37
CA PHE A 168 28.47 -5.67 -9.73
C PHE A 168 28.50 -7.10 -10.28
N ARG A 169 27.52 -7.93 -9.87
CA ARG A 169 27.34 -9.28 -10.38
C ARG A 169 26.40 -9.24 -11.59
N LEU A 170 26.92 -9.60 -12.77
CA LEU A 170 26.10 -9.72 -13.98
C LEU A 170 25.24 -10.98 -13.96
N ARG A 171 25.91 -12.13 -13.94
CA ARG A 171 25.24 -13.43 -14.10
C ARG A 171 26.15 -14.56 -13.66
N SER A 172 25.51 -15.65 -13.25
CA SER A 172 26.18 -16.90 -12.96
C SER A 172 25.42 -18.03 -13.64
N PHE A 173 26.17 -18.93 -14.27
CA PHE A 173 25.65 -20.10 -14.96
C PHE A 173 26.49 -21.31 -14.59
N GLY A 174 25.94 -22.25 -13.84
CA GLY A 174 26.69 -23.45 -13.45
C GLY A 174 28.00 -23.12 -12.72
N ASP A 175 29.12 -23.44 -13.36
CA ASP A 175 30.50 -23.23 -12.93
C ASP A 175 31.09 -21.85 -13.26
N VAL A 176 30.42 -21.06 -14.09
CA VAL A 176 30.92 -19.76 -14.55
C VAL A 176 30.19 -18.62 -13.86
N ALA A 177 30.96 -17.64 -13.39
CA ALA A 177 30.44 -16.40 -12.82
C ALA A 177 31.08 -15.18 -13.49
N VAL A 178 30.27 -14.16 -13.79
CA VAL A 178 30.71 -12.93 -14.43
C VAL A 178 30.41 -11.72 -13.55
N PHE A 179 31.45 -10.92 -13.34
CA PHE A 179 31.42 -9.71 -12.52
C PHE A 179 31.91 -8.51 -13.34
N VAL A 180 31.44 -7.32 -13.00
CA VAL A 180 31.77 -6.09 -13.71
C VAL A 180 31.91 -4.91 -12.75
N SER A 181 32.88 -4.03 -13.01
CA SER A 181 33.08 -2.76 -12.29
C SER A 181 32.93 -1.58 -13.27
N GLY A 182 32.37 -0.48 -12.79
CA GLY A 182 32.22 0.77 -13.56
C GLY A 182 30.88 1.02 -14.21
N LEU A 183 29.84 0.23 -13.88
CA LEU A 183 28.49 0.44 -14.41
C LEU A 183 27.83 1.74 -13.91
N GLU A 184 28.23 2.23 -12.74
CA GLU A 184 27.57 3.39 -12.08
C GLU A 184 28.07 4.76 -12.57
N ARG A 185 29.17 4.81 -13.33
CA ARG A 185 29.83 6.05 -13.79
C ARG A 185 29.11 6.75 -14.95
N GLU A 186 27.89 6.32 -15.26
CA GLU A 186 27.14 6.83 -16.40
C GLU A 186 26.72 8.30 -16.23
N SER A 187 26.53 8.76 -14.99
CA SER A 187 26.22 10.15 -14.67
C SER A 187 27.45 11.07 -14.58
N GLU A 188 28.66 10.51 -14.69
CA GLU A 188 29.90 11.25 -14.53
C GLU A 188 30.37 11.92 -15.83
N SER A 189 31.16 12.99 -15.70
CA SER A 189 31.79 13.64 -16.85
C SER A 189 32.79 12.71 -17.56
N GLU A 190 33.06 12.93 -18.85
CA GLU A 190 34.04 12.12 -19.60
C GLU A 190 35.42 12.05 -18.94
N HIS A 191 35.84 13.13 -18.27
CA HIS A 191 37.11 13.18 -17.56
C HIS A 191 37.11 12.25 -16.34
N GLN A 192 36.06 12.33 -15.51
CA GLN A 192 35.87 11.44 -14.36
C GLN A 192 35.74 9.98 -14.79
N GLN A 193 35.04 9.72 -15.91
CA GLN A 193 34.94 8.37 -16.45
C GLN A 193 36.31 7.81 -16.82
N ARG A 194 37.20 8.58 -17.43
CA ARG A 194 38.54 8.11 -17.80
C ARG A 194 39.39 7.78 -16.57
N GLU A 195 39.35 8.61 -15.54
CA GLU A 195 40.07 8.37 -14.28
C GLU A 195 39.50 7.17 -13.52
N GLY A 196 38.17 7.01 -13.53
CA GLY A 196 37.46 5.90 -12.89
C GLY A 196 37.79 4.52 -13.47
N VAL A 197 38.16 4.42 -14.76
CA VAL A 197 38.51 3.13 -15.38
C VAL A 197 39.67 2.45 -14.65
N ALA A 198 40.70 3.21 -14.26
CA ALA A 198 41.85 2.67 -13.54
C ALA A 198 41.46 2.17 -12.14
N GLN A 199 40.59 2.91 -11.46
CA GLN A 199 40.08 2.55 -10.14
C GLN A 199 39.21 1.28 -10.19
N ASP A 200 38.38 1.13 -11.22
CA ASP A 200 37.58 -0.08 -11.44
C ASP A 200 38.41 -1.31 -11.73
N ALA A 201 39.41 -1.17 -12.59
CA ALA A 201 40.36 -2.24 -12.85
C ALA A 201 41.10 -2.66 -11.56
N LEU A 202 41.44 -1.69 -10.71
CA LEU A 202 42.06 -1.93 -9.42
C LEU A 202 41.11 -2.62 -8.43
N ASN A 203 39.85 -2.17 -8.34
CA ASN A 203 38.82 -2.78 -7.49
C ASN A 203 38.59 -4.24 -7.89
N LEU A 204 38.48 -4.51 -9.19
CA LEU A 204 38.31 -5.84 -9.74
C LEU A 204 39.55 -6.71 -9.52
N GLY A 205 40.76 -6.14 -9.63
CA GLY A 205 42.01 -6.82 -9.30
C GLY A 205 42.09 -7.20 -7.81
N LYS A 206 41.70 -6.30 -6.91
CA LYS A 206 41.61 -6.57 -5.46
C LYS A 206 40.58 -7.67 -5.15
N PHE A 207 39.43 -7.61 -5.81
CA PHE A 207 38.39 -8.63 -5.75
C PHE A 207 38.94 -10.02 -6.17
N ALA A 208 39.58 -10.10 -7.34
CA ALA A 208 40.16 -11.34 -7.85
C ALA A 208 41.28 -11.89 -6.94
N ALA A 209 42.15 -11.02 -6.43
CA ALA A 209 43.20 -11.40 -5.49
C ALA A 209 42.62 -11.92 -4.17
N CYS A 210 41.61 -11.24 -3.62
CA CYS A 210 40.95 -11.66 -2.39
C CYS A 210 40.26 -13.02 -2.55
N ILE A 211 39.55 -13.24 -3.65
CA ILE A 211 38.93 -14.52 -3.96
C ILE A 211 39.98 -15.63 -4.09
N THR A 212 41.06 -15.36 -4.83
CA THR A 212 42.14 -16.34 -5.04
C THR A 212 42.81 -16.72 -3.71
N GLN A 213 42.98 -15.76 -2.80
CA GLN A 213 43.51 -16.02 -1.45
C GLN A 213 42.52 -16.84 -0.61
N LEU A 214 41.24 -16.47 -0.59
CA LEU A 214 40.21 -17.14 0.21
C LEU A 214 39.91 -18.57 -0.26
N LEU A 215 40.03 -18.82 -1.57
CA LEU A 215 39.77 -20.11 -2.19
C LEU A 215 41.05 -20.90 -2.46
N SER A 216 42.20 -20.38 -2.05
CA SER A 216 43.48 -21.10 -2.16
C SER A 216 43.42 -22.38 -1.30
N PRO A 217 44.02 -23.49 -1.77
CA PRO A 217 44.15 -24.72 -0.98
C PRO A 217 44.82 -24.49 0.38
N ALA A 218 45.65 -23.46 0.50
CA ALA A 218 46.31 -23.06 1.74
C ALA A 218 45.36 -22.53 2.83
N PHE A 219 44.16 -22.08 2.44
CA PHE A 219 43.10 -21.59 3.34
C PHE A 219 41.91 -22.55 3.45
N SER A 220 42.12 -23.83 3.12
CA SER A 220 41.11 -24.92 3.15
C SER A 220 40.42 -25.13 4.50
N HIS A 221 40.86 -24.47 5.58
CA HIS A 221 40.24 -24.48 6.90
C HIS A 221 39.53 -23.18 7.29
N TYR A 222 38.57 -22.72 6.48
CA TYR A 222 37.62 -21.69 6.92
C TYR A 222 36.18 -22.18 7.19
N PRO A 223 35.96 -23.28 7.93
CA PRO A 223 34.61 -23.72 8.29
C PRO A 223 33.93 -22.84 9.36
N GLN A 224 34.66 -21.99 10.08
CA GLN A 224 34.13 -21.31 11.29
C GLN A 224 33.34 -20.02 11.04
N ARG A 225 33.52 -19.29 9.92
CA ARG A 225 32.73 -18.07 9.65
C ARG A 225 31.51 -18.27 8.77
N LEU A 226 31.27 -19.50 8.35
CA LEU A 226 30.07 -19.86 7.60
C LEU A 226 28.84 -20.02 8.50
N ALA A 227 28.87 -19.68 9.80
CA ALA A 227 27.76 -19.92 10.73
C ALA A 227 26.37 -19.54 10.17
N ARG A 228 26.23 -18.41 9.45
CA ARG A 228 24.95 -18.03 8.80
C ARG A 228 24.53 -18.89 7.61
N PHE A 229 25.48 -19.48 6.88
CA PHE A 229 25.22 -20.39 5.74
C PHE A 229 25.17 -21.86 6.16
N ALA A 230 25.93 -22.22 7.19
CA ALA A 230 25.92 -23.51 7.86
C ALA A 230 24.55 -23.78 8.48
N ASP A 231 23.81 -22.75 8.91
CA ASP A 231 22.44 -22.89 9.42
C ASP A 231 21.49 -23.59 8.44
N CYS A 232 21.61 -23.31 7.13
CA CYS A 232 20.82 -23.96 6.09
C CYS A 232 21.22 -25.43 5.82
N PHE A 233 22.44 -25.82 6.22
CA PHE A 233 23.01 -27.14 5.98
C PHE A 233 23.45 -27.84 7.28
N LYS A 234 22.96 -27.37 8.44
CA LYS A 234 23.37 -27.78 9.80
C LYS A 234 23.26 -29.29 10.02
N ASN A 235 22.30 -29.92 9.35
CA ASN A 235 22.04 -31.35 9.42
C ASN A 235 22.91 -32.18 8.44
N ASP A 236 23.46 -31.56 7.39
CA ASP A 236 24.21 -32.23 6.31
C ASP A 236 25.72 -31.98 6.37
N ALA A 237 26.17 -31.07 7.24
CA ALA A 237 27.58 -30.69 7.37
C ALA A 237 28.48 -31.76 8.03
N LYS A 238 27.88 -32.78 8.66
CA LYS A 238 28.61 -33.77 9.46
C LYS A 238 29.36 -34.83 8.67
N ASP A 239 28.96 -35.13 7.43
CA ASP A 239 29.40 -36.41 6.84
C ASP A 239 30.53 -36.34 5.80
N GLN A 240 30.82 -35.18 5.16
CA GLN A 240 31.88 -35.13 4.14
C GLN A 240 32.63 -33.78 4.07
N PRO A 241 33.97 -33.79 3.93
CA PRO A 241 34.78 -32.59 3.74
C PRO A 241 34.44 -31.92 2.40
N MET A 242 34.50 -30.58 2.36
CA MET A 242 34.29 -29.86 1.10
C MET A 242 35.43 -30.20 0.13
N PRO A 243 35.12 -30.50 -1.14
CA PRO A 243 36.14 -30.79 -2.13
C PRO A 243 36.95 -29.53 -2.47
N VAL A 244 38.25 -29.70 -2.69
CA VAL A 244 39.13 -28.61 -3.13
C VAL A 244 38.92 -28.40 -4.63
N VAL A 245 38.38 -27.25 -5.01
CA VAL A 245 38.17 -26.88 -6.42
C VAL A 245 39.08 -25.73 -6.77
N ARG A 246 39.80 -25.85 -7.88
CA ARG A 246 40.65 -24.77 -8.39
C ARG A 246 39.77 -23.79 -9.17
N THR A 247 39.99 -22.50 -8.96
CA THR A 247 39.28 -21.44 -9.68
C THR A 247 40.22 -20.77 -10.67
N ARG A 248 39.74 -20.50 -11.89
CA ARG A 248 40.41 -19.66 -12.90
C ARG A 248 39.71 -18.32 -12.97
N ILE A 249 40.49 -17.24 -12.98
CA ILE A 249 39.96 -15.88 -13.10
C ILE A 249 40.61 -15.21 -14.29
N GLY A 250 39.80 -14.77 -15.26
CA GLY A 250 40.21 -13.91 -16.36
C GLY A 250 39.73 -12.48 -16.10
N LEU A 251 40.61 -11.50 -16.36
CA LEU A 251 40.28 -10.08 -16.25
C LEU A 251 40.37 -9.42 -17.63
N HIS A 252 39.41 -8.55 -17.95
CA HIS A 252 39.38 -7.83 -19.22
C HIS A 252 38.86 -6.41 -19.03
N ASN A 253 39.50 -5.43 -19.65
CA ASN A 253 39.05 -4.04 -19.63
C ASN A 253 38.81 -3.59 -21.07
N GLY A 254 37.65 -3.00 -21.35
CA GLY A 254 37.31 -2.55 -22.68
C GLY A 254 35.96 -1.85 -22.79
N PRO A 255 35.65 -1.28 -23.96
CA PRO A 255 34.34 -0.72 -24.23
C PRO A 255 33.30 -1.84 -24.29
N ALA A 256 32.08 -1.55 -23.81
CA ALA A 256 30.99 -2.52 -23.81
C ALA A 256 29.63 -1.84 -23.88
N HIS A 257 28.66 -2.58 -24.42
CA HIS A 257 27.27 -2.14 -24.47
C HIS A 257 26.46 -2.88 -23.40
N ALA A 258 25.77 -2.13 -22.55
CA ALA A 258 24.86 -2.66 -21.54
C ALA A 258 23.43 -2.24 -21.87
N GLY A 259 22.47 -3.13 -21.67
CA GLY A 259 21.07 -2.76 -21.82
C GLY A 259 20.09 -3.78 -21.32
N LEU A 260 18.84 -3.34 -21.15
CA LEU A 260 17.74 -4.21 -20.74
C LEU A 260 17.15 -4.90 -21.96
N VAL A 261 17.30 -6.22 -22.02
CA VAL A 261 16.76 -7.07 -23.08
C VAL A 261 15.53 -7.79 -22.54
N ASP A 262 14.43 -7.75 -23.30
CA ASP A 262 13.11 -8.32 -22.95
C ASP A 262 12.42 -7.64 -21.74
N VAL A 263 11.77 -6.50 -22.00
CA VAL A 263 10.94 -5.78 -21.02
C VAL A 263 9.54 -6.41 -20.88
N GLY A 264 9.33 -7.61 -21.46
CA GLY A 264 8.02 -8.12 -21.81
C GLY A 264 7.87 -9.63 -21.63
N LYS A 265 8.30 -10.16 -20.48
CA LYS A 265 7.71 -11.33 -19.81
C LYS A 265 8.23 -11.39 -18.38
N THR A 266 7.32 -11.35 -17.42
CA THR A 266 7.59 -11.65 -16.02
C THR A 266 8.41 -12.95 -15.92
N PRO A 267 9.57 -12.96 -15.24
CA PRO A 267 10.20 -14.22 -14.89
C PRO A 267 9.24 -14.96 -13.95
N PHE A 268 8.73 -16.10 -14.39
CA PHE A 268 8.16 -17.09 -13.48
C PHE A 268 9.29 -17.51 -12.54
N PHE A 269 9.26 -16.98 -11.33
CA PHE A 269 9.89 -17.60 -10.18
C PHE A 269 8.91 -18.61 -9.58
#